data_AF-A0A7Y9PEP0-F1
#
_entry.id   AF-A0A7Y9PEP0-F1
#
_cell.length_a   1.000
_cell.length_b   1.000
_cell.length_c   1.000
_cell.angle_alpha   90.00
_cell.angle_beta   90.00
_cell.angle_gamma   90.00
#
_symmetry.space_group_name_H-M   'P 1'
#
loop_
_entity.id
_entity.type
_entity.pdbx_description
1 polymer ?
#
loop_
_entity_poly.entity_id
_entity_poly.type
_entity_poly.pdbx_seq_one_letter_code
_entity_poly.pdbx_strand_id
1 'polypeptide(L)'
;MLPFYQAASQQSNLMPTADLQVVQSVPILRQQMLSAARQRRGSLLLNQQCWVWGRDVLHPEGNLLLEYGFERQRCPEKTSTSTQYTLHLPLLPQPTSPTGAHTARVVRLWGFGLFFSDHLTRLDQTEYSGIFLNRFEFVARSVQKLPAFCAARDMASLKRADELTLLPDALRWIAGYEDWVIRRFGTHYRDRCLATWNKRRISPDQVSPAWLRLAQEIEASHTRFCRSS
;
A
#
# COMPACT_ATOMS: atom_id res chain seq x y z
N MET A 1 -20.44 44.59 -80.33
CA MET A 1 -21.61 43.69 -80.30
C MET A 1 -21.15 42.35 -80.86
N LEU A 2 -20.71 41.43 -79.98
CA LEU A 2 -20.22 40.09 -80.30
C LEU A 2 -20.69 39.14 -79.19
N PRO A 3 -21.32 37.99 -79.51
CA PRO A 3 -21.73 37.02 -78.51
C PRO A 3 -20.79 35.80 -78.43
N PHE A 4 -20.63 35.39 -77.18
CA PHE A 4 -20.66 34.04 -76.61
C PHE A 4 -19.69 32.94 -77.07
N TYR A 5 -18.94 32.52 -76.05
CA TYR A 5 -17.96 31.46 -75.91
C TYR A 5 -18.59 30.07 -75.74
N GLN A 6 -17.84 29.06 -76.22
CA GLN A 6 -18.05 27.63 -76.02
C GLN A 6 -17.70 27.14 -74.60
N ALA A 7 -18.29 25.99 -74.28
CA ALA A 7 -18.24 25.24 -73.03
C ALA A 7 -16.90 24.55 -72.72
N ALA A 8 -16.65 24.28 -71.42
CA ALA A 8 -16.26 22.96 -70.94
C ALA A 8 -16.35 22.89 -69.40
N SER A 9 -16.98 21.83 -68.94
CA SER A 9 -17.28 21.43 -67.57
C SER A 9 -16.10 20.69 -66.93
N GLN A 10 -15.74 21.05 -65.70
CA GLN A 10 -15.04 20.17 -64.76
C GLN A 10 -15.62 20.35 -63.36
N GLN A 11 -16.21 19.26 -62.85
CA GLN A 11 -16.62 19.06 -61.47
C GLN A 11 -15.38 18.87 -60.60
N SER A 12 -15.18 19.72 -59.59
CA SER A 12 -14.32 19.43 -58.45
C SER A 12 -15.19 19.28 -57.21
N ASN A 13 -15.20 18.06 -56.68
CA ASN A 13 -15.87 17.68 -55.45
C ASN A 13 -15.34 18.49 -54.27
N LEU A 14 -16.21 19.32 -53.66
CA LEU A 14 -16.01 19.87 -52.33
C LEU A 14 -16.27 18.76 -51.30
N MET A 15 -15.21 18.29 -50.64
CA MET A 15 -15.33 17.53 -49.39
C MET A 15 -15.73 18.48 -48.26
N PRO A 16 -16.61 18.07 -47.32
CA PRO A 16 -16.85 18.83 -46.12
C PRO A 16 -15.62 18.71 -45.21
N THR A 17 -15.04 19.86 -44.84
CA THR A 17 -14.07 20.00 -43.76
C THR A 17 -14.70 19.47 -42.48
N ALA A 18 -14.32 18.27 -42.07
CA ALA A 18 -14.62 17.75 -40.75
C ALA A 18 -13.97 18.64 -39.70
N ASP A 19 -14.80 19.29 -38.91
CA ASP A 19 -14.43 19.94 -37.65
C ASP A 19 -13.55 18.99 -36.84
N LEU A 20 -12.27 19.33 -36.73
CA LEU A 20 -11.39 18.87 -35.67
C LEU A 20 -11.93 19.44 -34.37
N GLN A 21 -12.95 18.78 -33.82
CA GLN A 21 -13.28 18.91 -32.42
C GLN A 21 -12.05 18.49 -31.64
N VAL A 22 -11.37 19.50 -31.10
CA VAL A 22 -10.41 19.36 -30.02
C VAL A 22 -11.11 18.53 -28.95
N VAL A 23 -10.78 17.24 -28.88
CA VAL A 23 -11.15 16.37 -27.78
C VAL A 23 -10.55 17.02 -26.55
N GLN A 24 -11.39 17.74 -25.81
CA GLN A 24 -11.04 18.27 -24.51
C GLN A 24 -10.67 17.06 -23.66
N SER A 25 -9.38 16.93 -23.42
CA SER A 25 -8.78 15.95 -22.53
C SER A 25 -9.47 16.07 -21.17
N VAL A 26 -10.28 15.07 -20.85
CA VAL A 26 -10.92 14.96 -19.54
C VAL A 26 -9.81 14.89 -18.49
N PRO A 27 -9.76 15.77 -17.48
CA PRO A 27 -8.79 15.65 -16.41
C PRO A 27 -9.28 14.60 -15.40
N ILE A 28 -9.27 13.32 -15.78
CA ILE A 28 -9.48 12.22 -14.84
C ILE A 28 -8.11 11.73 -14.40
N LEU A 29 -7.68 12.22 -13.24
CA LEU A 29 -6.97 11.48 -12.20
C LEU A 29 -6.84 12.42 -11.01
N ARG A 30 -7.96 12.64 -10.29
CA ARG A 30 -7.87 13.17 -8.92
C ARG A 30 -7.07 12.15 -8.12
N GLN A 31 -5.82 12.48 -7.81
CA GLN A 31 -4.97 11.73 -6.88
C GLN A 31 -5.82 11.33 -5.66
N GLN A 32 -6.03 10.04 -5.45
CA GLN A 32 -6.83 9.53 -4.33
C GLN A 32 -5.99 9.63 -3.05
N MET A 33 -5.79 10.85 -2.59
CA MET A 33 -4.99 11.13 -1.40
C MET A 33 -5.82 10.87 -0.14
N LEU A 34 -5.17 10.30 0.87
CA LEU A 34 -5.74 10.27 2.22
C LEU A 34 -6.00 11.69 2.71
N SER A 35 -7.18 11.93 3.27
CA SER A 35 -7.44 13.17 4.01
C SER A 35 -6.40 13.35 5.12
N ALA A 36 -6.02 14.60 5.42
CA ALA A 36 -5.05 14.92 6.46
C ALA A 36 -5.44 14.37 7.84
N ALA A 37 -6.74 14.23 8.15
CA ALA A 37 -7.21 13.63 9.39
C ALA A 37 -6.86 12.14 9.47
N ARG A 38 -7.15 11.37 8.41
CA ARG A 38 -6.83 9.94 8.33
C ARG A 38 -5.33 9.68 8.34
N GLN A 39 -4.57 10.49 7.60
CA GLN A 39 -3.10 10.40 7.59
C GLN A 39 -2.51 10.61 8.99
N ARG A 40 -2.95 11.65 9.71
CA ARG A 40 -2.52 11.90 11.10
C ARG A 40 -2.86 10.74 12.03
N ARG A 41 -4.08 10.19 11.94
CA ARG A 41 -4.50 9.03 12.76
C ARG A 41 -3.65 7.79 12.46
N GLY A 42 -3.43 7.49 11.18
CA GLY A 42 -2.60 6.38 10.77
C GLY A 42 -1.13 6.53 11.17
N SER A 43 -0.58 7.74 11.13
CA SER A 43 0.79 8.03 11.62
C SER A 43 0.93 7.74 13.12
N LEU A 44 -0.04 8.18 13.93
CA LEU A 44 -0.05 7.86 15.37
C LEU A 44 -0.12 6.35 15.63
N LEU A 45 -1.02 5.66 14.93
CA LEU A 45 -1.17 4.21 15.02
C LEU A 45 0.11 3.48 14.61
N LEU A 46 0.68 3.78 13.43
CA LEU A 46 1.83 3.07 12.88
C LEU A 46 3.09 3.31 13.72
N ASN A 47 3.26 4.50 14.28
CA ASN A 47 4.38 4.81 15.15
C ASN A 47 4.38 3.95 16.42
N GLN A 48 3.22 3.85 17.08
CA GLN A 48 3.05 2.96 18.23
C GLN A 48 3.19 1.49 17.81
N GLN A 49 2.67 1.12 16.64
CA GLN A 49 2.76 -0.23 16.11
C GLN A 49 4.21 -0.68 15.89
N CYS A 50 5.03 0.15 15.25
CA CYS A 50 6.46 -0.13 15.06
C CYS A 50 7.20 -0.25 16.40
N TRP A 51 6.80 0.52 17.42
CA TRP A 51 7.36 0.39 18.76
C TRP A 51 7.06 -0.99 19.37
N VAL A 52 5.79 -1.41 19.37
CA VAL A 52 5.42 -2.70 19.97
C VAL A 52 5.97 -3.88 19.18
N TRP A 53 6.13 -3.80 17.85
CA TRP A 53 6.90 -4.79 17.08
C TRP A 53 8.37 -4.85 17.52
N GLY A 54 8.98 -3.70 17.83
CA GLY A 54 10.32 -3.67 18.42
C GLY A 54 10.39 -4.37 19.77
N ARG A 55 9.32 -4.30 20.58
CA ARG A 55 9.21 -5.04 21.84
C ARG A 55 8.97 -6.54 21.63
N ASP A 56 8.20 -6.91 20.61
CA ASP A 56 7.94 -8.29 20.21
C ASP A 56 9.20 -9.02 19.77
N VAL A 57 10.12 -8.32 19.10
CA VAL A 57 11.45 -8.83 18.76
C VAL A 57 12.30 -9.12 20.00
N LEU A 58 12.09 -8.36 21.08
CA LEU A 58 12.83 -8.44 22.34
C LEU A 58 12.07 -9.21 23.43
N HIS A 59 11.03 -9.96 23.07
CA HIS A 59 10.22 -10.67 24.05
C HIS A 59 11.06 -11.73 24.79
N PRO A 60 10.91 -11.87 26.13
CA PRO A 60 11.82 -12.70 26.94
C PRO A 60 11.86 -14.19 26.56
N GLU A 61 10.74 -14.72 26.06
CA GLU A 61 10.62 -16.13 25.68
C GLU A 61 11.01 -16.40 24.22
N GLY A 62 11.44 -15.37 23.49
CA GLY A 62 11.78 -15.47 22.08
C GLY A 62 11.12 -14.39 21.24
N ASN A 63 11.51 -14.30 19.97
CA ASN A 63 11.03 -13.27 19.06
C ASN A 63 9.63 -13.61 18.53
N LEU A 64 8.62 -12.83 18.92
CA LEU A 64 7.23 -13.12 18.55
C LEU A 64 6.95 -12.98 17.05
N LEU A 65 7.73 -12.17 16.32
CA LEU A 65 7.59 -12.11 14.87
C LEU A 65 8.01 -13.45 14.23
N LEU A 66 9.11 -14.05 14.71
CA LEU A 66 9.54 -15.37 14.24
C LEU A 66 8.51 -16.44 14.58
N GLU A 67 7.97 -16.40 15.80
CA GLU A 67 6.91 -17.32 16.24
C GLU A 67 5.63 -17.18 15.41
N TYR A 68 5.29 -15.96 14.98
CA TYR A 68 4.17 -15.71 14.08
C TYR A 68 4.41 -16.23 12.65
N GLY A 69 5.65 -16.58 12.29
CA GLY A 69 6.02 -17.12 10.98
C GLY A 69 6.84 -16.18 10.10
N PHE A 70 7.36 -15.07 10.63
CA PHE A 70 8.31 -14.24 9.89
C PHE A 70 9.68 -14.92 9.78
N GLU A 71 10.34 -14.70 8.66
CA GLU A 71 11.76 -14.97 8.47
C GLU A 71 12.56 -13.70 8.77
N ARG A 72 13.65 -13.82 9.53
CA ARG A 72 14.54 -12.70 9.84
C ARG A 72 15.72 -12.69 8.88
N GLN A 73 15.86 -11.60 8.15
CA GLN A 73 17.01 -11.31 7.29
C GLN A 73 17.84 -10.19 7.92
N ARG A 74 19.08 -10.52 8.29
CA ARG A 74 20.07 -9.54 8.75
C ARG A 74 20.88 -9.09 7.54
N CYS A 75 21.16 -7.80 7.48
CA CYS A 75 22.07 -7.33 6.45
C CYS A 75 23.51 -7.77 6.77
N PRO A 76 24.35 -8.05 5.76
CA PRO A 76 25.76 -8.32 5.99
C PRO A 76 26.43 -7.23 6.81
N GLU A 77 27.28 -7.65 7.75
CA GLU A 77 28.12 -6.77 8.56
C GLU A 77 28.89 -5.83 7.64
N LYS A 78 28.49 -4.55 7.60
CA LYS A 78 29.14 -3.36 6.98
C LYS A 78 28.14 -2.34 6.43
N THR A 79 26.83 -2.62 6.41
CA THR A 79 25.83 -1.62 6.01
C THR A 79 24.95 -1.21 7.20
N SER A 80 24.67 0.09 7.32
CA SER A 80 23.80 0.68 8.35
C SER A 80 22.30 0.39 8.12
N THR A 81 21.98 -0.76 7.56
CA THR A 81 20.62 -1.13 7.19
C THR A 81 19.92 -1.83 8.35
N SER A 82 18.59 -1.68 8.41
CA SER A 82 17.79 -2.27 9.48
C SER A 82 17.58 -3.76 9.25
N THR A 83 17.48 -4.54 10.32
CA THR A 83 17.01 -5.93 10.24
C THR A 83 15.62 -5.97 9.62
N GLN A 84 15.43 -6.88 8.67
CA GLN A 84 14.18 -7.09 7.96
C GLN A 84 13.50 -8.35 8.47
N TYR A 85 12.18 -8.30 8.58
CA TYR A 85 11.35 -9.47 8.83
C TYR A 85 10.39 -9.65 7.67
N THR A 86 10.39 -10.81 7.03
CA THR A 86 9.54 -11.13 5.87
C THR A 86 8.56 -12.25 6.22
N LEU A 87 7.27 -12.04 5.98
CA LEU A 87 6.23 -13.06 6.10
C LEU A 87 5.58 -13.29 4.74
N HIS A 88 5.58 -14.54 4.30
CA HIS A 88 4.86 -14.98 3.11
C HIS A 88 3.44 -15.39 3.52
N LEU A 89 2.45 -14.66 3.02
CA LEU A 89 1.04 -14.95 3.26
C LEU A 89 0.59 -16.08 2.32
N PRO A 90 -0.20 -17.04 2.82
CA PRO A 90 -0.66 -18.17 2.04
C PRO A 90 -1.49 -17.72 0.83
N LEU A 91 -1.46 -18.56 -0.20
CA LEU A 91 -2.11 -18.35 -1.49
C LEU A 91 -3.62 -18.20 -1.29
N LEU A 92 -4.19 -17.07 -1.70
CA LEU A 92 -5.64 -16.97 -1.82
C LEU A 92 -6.08 -17.68 -3.10
N PRO A 93 -7.09 -18.58 -3.07
CA PRO A 93 -7.70 -19.10 -4.28
C PRO A 93 -8.33 -17.93 -5.05
N GLN A 94 -7.82 -17.63 -6.24
CA GLN A 94 -8.48 -16.72 -7.17
C GLN A 94 -9.59 -17.51 -7.89
N PRO A 95 -10.88 -17.14 -7.73
CA PRO A 95 -11.99 -17.93 -8.26
C PRO A 95 -12.08 -17.94 -9.80
N THR A 96 -11.25 -17.18 -10.53
CA THR A 96 -11.42 -16.99 -11.99
C THR A 96 -10.12 -16.97 -12.80
N SER A 97 -8.99 -17.46 -12.29
CA SER A 97 -7.78 -17.54 -13.11
C SER A 97 -7.75 -18.85 -13.92
N PRO A 98 -7.90 -18.83 -15.26
CA PRO A 98 -7.88 -20.03 -16.10
C PRO A 98 -6.53 -20.75 -16.12
N THR A 99 -5.49 -20.17 -15.51
CA THR A 99 -4.12 -20.72 -15.46
C THR A 99 -3.76 -21.35 -14.12
N GLY A 100 -4.65 -21.38 -13.12
CA GLY A 100 -4.34 -21.93 -11.80
C GLY A 100 -3.21 -21.19 -11.05
N ALA A 101 -2.84 -19.99 -11.52
CA ALA A 101 -1.77 -19.20 -10.91
C ALA A 101 -2.18 -18.75 -9.51
N HIS A 102 -1.54 -19.35 -8.51
CA HIS A 102 -1.71 -18.96 -7.13
C HIS A 102 -0.89 -17.71 -6.82
N THR A 103 -1.53 -16.68 -6.28
CA THR A 103 -0.87 -15.42 -5.92
C THR A 103 -0.57 -15.40 -4.43
N ALA A 104 0.71 -15.43 -4.04
CA ALA A 104 1.12 -15.18 -2.66
C ALA A 104 1.26 -13.66 -2.43
N ARG A 105 1.03 -13.22 -1.19
CA ARG A 105 1.35 -11.85 -0.76
C ARG A 105 2.51 -11.90 0.24
N VAL A 106 3.20 -10.79 0.40
CA VAL A 106 4.32 -10.66 1.33
C VAL A 106 4.15 -9.42 2.20
N VAL A 107 4.43 -9.60 3.49
CA VAL A 107 4.59 -8.50 4.43
C VAL A 107 6.05 -8.40 4.82
N ARG A 108 6.63 -7.20 4.72
CA ARG A 108 7.96 -6.92 5.26
C ARG A 108 7.92 -5.83 6.30
N LEU A 109 8.62 -6.05 7.41
CA LEU A 109 8.70 -5.12 8.53
C LEU A 109 10.14 -4.67 8.75
N TRP A 110 10.25 -3.39 9.10
CA TRP A 110 11.46 -2.78 9.68
C TRP A 110 11.07 -1.91 10.87
N GLY A 111 12.06 -1.50 11.66
CA GLY A 111 11.83 -0.51 12.74
C GLY A 111 11.33 0.86 12.26
N PHE A 112 11.33 1.11 10.94
CA PHE A 112 10.91 2.37 10.33
C PHE A 112 9.62 2.28 9.48
N GLY A 113 9.04 1.10 9.29
CA GLY A 113 7.83 0.98 8.47
C GLY A 113 7.47 -0.44 8.07
N LEU A 114 6.50 -0.51 7.16
CA LEU A 114 5.91 -1.74 6.66
C LEU A 114 5.83 -1.68 5.13
N PHE A 115 6.15 -2.78 4.48
CA PHE A 115 5.82 -3.04 3.08
C PHE A 115 4.77 -4.14 3.01
N PHE A 116 3.77 -3.94 2.16
CA PHE A 116 2.73 -4.91 1.86
C PHE A 116 2.66 -5.08 0.36
N SER A 117 2.93 -6.30 -0.11
CA SER A 117 2.92 -6.59 -1.53
C SER A 117 1.51 -6.76 -2.05
N ASP A 118 1.37 -6.52 -3.34
CA ASP A 118 0.28 -7.10 -4.10
C ASP A 118 0.51 -8.61 -4.30
N HIS A 119 -0.39 -9.24 -5.07
CA HIS A 119 -0.31 -10.57 -5.62
C HIS A 119 1.00 -10.81 -6.38
N LEU A 120 1.75 -11.84 -5.98
CA LEU A 120 2.87 -12.37 -6.75
C LEU A 120 2.37 -13.07 -8.02
N THR A 121 2.81 -12.61 -9.19
CA THR A 121 2.43 -13.19 -10.49
C THR A 121 3.56 -14.00 -11.16
N ARG A 122 4.78 -14.03 -10.59
CA ARG A 122 5.94 -14.68 -11.20
C ARG A 122 6.64 -15.70 -10.30
N LEU A 123 7.07 -16.78 -10.94
CA LEU A 123 7.81 -17.91 -10.38
C LEU A 123 9.23 -17.54 -9.90
N ASP A 124 9.74 -16.37 -10.27
CA ASP A 124 11.10 -15.93 -9.95
C ASP A 124 11.25 -15.32 -8.55
N GLN A 125 10.16 -15.20 -7.75
CA GLN A 125 10.14 -14.80 -6.33
C GLN A 125 10.91 -13.52 -5.95
N THR A 126 11.33 -12.72 -6.91
CA THR A 126 12.35 -11.67 -6.71
C THR A 126 11.82 -10.26 -6.95
N GLU A 127 10.66 -10.09 -7.57
CA GLU A 127 10.06 -8.79 -7.85
C GLU A 127 8.70 -8.65 -7.16
N TYR A 128 8.70 -7.87 -6.06
CA TYR A 128 7.50 -7.52 -5.32
C TYR A 128 7.07 -6.10 -5.69
N SER A 129 5.87 -5.98 -6.24
CA SER A 129 5.15 -4.71 -6.27
C SER A 129 4.28 -4.57 -5.03
N GLY A 130 3.99 -3.35 -4.61
CA GLY A 130 3.11 -3.11 -3.47
C GLY A 130 3.20 -1.70 -2.93
N ILE A 131 2.84 -1.55 -1.66
CA ILE A 131 2.91 -0.27 -0.97
C ILE A 131 3.88 -0.32 0.20
N PHE A 132 4.59 0.77 0.40
CA PHE A 132 5.38 1.04 1.60
C PHE A 132 4.72 2.13 2.45
N LEU A 133 4.69 1.92 3.76
CA LEU A 133 4.23 2.86 4.77
C LEU A 133 5.37 3.21 5.72
N ASN A 134 5.75 4.48 5.72
CA ASN A 134 6.69 5.02 6.70
C ASN A 134 6.01 5.25 8.06
N ARG A 135 6.68 4.86 9.15
CA ARG A 135 6.15 4.95 10.52
C ARG A 135 5.70 6.34 10.96
N PHE A 136 6.26 7.41 10.39
CA PHE A 136 6.01 8.79 10.82
C PHE A 136 5.09 9.55 9.89
N GLU A 137 5.13 9.28 8.58
CA GLU A 137 4.35 10.04 7.61
C GLU A 137 2.99 9.41 7.32
N PHE A 138 2.91 8.07 7.41
CA PHE A 138 1.75 7.28 6.98
C PHE A 138 1.26 7.64 5.57
N VAL A 139 2.21 7.83 4.66
CA VAL A 139 1.96 8.03 3.24
C VAL A 139 2.23 6.72 2.53
N ALA A 140 1.21 6.18 1.85
CA ALA A 140 1.39 5.02 0.99
C ALA A 140 2.25 5.42 -0.21
N ARG A 141 3.38 4.73 -0.38
CA ARG A 141 4.30 4.93 -1.49
C ARG A 141 4.33 3.67 -2.33
N SER A 142 4.22 3.82 -3.64
CA SER A 142 4.24 2.69 -4.57
C SER A 142 5.67 2.16 -4.69
N VAL A 143 5.79 0.84 -4.62
CA VAL A 143 7.03 0.12 -4.85
C VAL A 143 6.78 -0.81 -6.02
N GLN A 144 7.57 -0.69 -7.09
CA GLN A 144 7.51 -1.60 -8.23
C GLN A 144 8.45 -2.79 -8.05
N LYS A 145 9.64 -2.53 -7.52
CA LYS A 145 10.65 -3.53 -7.24
C LYS A 145 11.30 -3.22 -5.91
N LEU A 146 10.98 -4.02 -4.91
CA LEU A 146 11.58 -3.88 -3.60
C LEU A 146 12.97 -4.56 -3.57
N PRO A 147 14.05 -3.82 -3.26
CA PRO A 147 15.36 -4.44 -3.05
C PRO A 147 15.33 -5.49 -1.93
N ALA A 148 16.29 -6.42 -1.94
CA ALA A 148 16.43 -7.42 -0.90
C ALA A 148 16.66 -6.80 0.49
N PHE A 149 17.42 -5.70 0.54
CA PHE A 149 17.71 -4.91 1.74
C PHE A 149 17.52 -3.43 1.45
N CYS A 150 16.93 -2.71 2.40
CA CYS A 150 16.62 -1.29 2.21
C CYS A 150 16.89 -0.50 3.49
N ALA A 151 17.53 0.66 3.35
CA ALA A 151 17.57 1.66 4.40
C ALA A 151 16.33 2.57 4.31
N ALA A 152 15.96 3.20 5.43
CA ALA A 152 14.83 4.13 5.47
C ALA A 152 14.95 5.26 4.43
N ARG A 153 16.17 5.71 4.13
CA ARG A 153 16.45 6.74 3.12
C ARG A 153 16.07 6.31 1.71
N ASP A 154 16.26 5.03 1.39
CA ASP A 154 15.98 4.50 0.05
C ASP A 154 14.47 4.46 -0.20
N MET A 155 13.68 4.37 0.87
CA MET A 155 12.22 4.36 0.82
C MET A 155 11.60 5.77 0.79
N ALA A 156 12.34 6.79 1.23
CA ALA A 156 11.82 8.16 1.33
C ALA A 156 11.61 8.82 -0.05
N SER A 157 12.37 8.38 -1.06
CA SER A 157 12.30 8.87 -2.44
C SER A 157 11.21 8.20 -3.28
N LEU A 158 10.56 7.15 -2.76
CA LEU A 158 9.50 6.45 -3.48
C LEU A 158 8.32 7.37 -3.78
N LYS A 159 7.74 7.23 -4.97
CA LYS A 159 6.55 7.98 -5.38
C LYS A 159 5.37 7.62 -4.47
N ARG A 160 4.52 8.61 -4.18
CA ARG A 160 3.24 8.34 -3.54
C ARG A 160 2.44 7.39 -4.42
N ALA A 161 1.69 6.48 -3.81
CA ALA A 161 0.80 5.60 -4.54
C ALA A 161 -0.37 6.41 -5.09
N ASP A 162 -0.68 6.21 -6.38
CA ASP A 162 -1.82 6.86 -7.04
C ASP A 162 -3.16 6.25 -6.58
N GLU A 163 -3.12 4.96 -6.22
CA GLU A 163 -4.24 4.18 -5.70
C GLU A 163 -3.93 3.65 -4.30
N LEU A 164 -4.97 3.57 -3.46
CA LEU A 164 -4.85 3.08 -2.08
C LEU A 164 -5.54 1.72 -1.88
N THR A 165 -5.76 0.97 -2.94
CA THR A 165 -6.51 -0.31 -2.93
C THR A 165 -5.85 -1.37 -2.02
N LEU A 166 -4.52 -1.41 -1.94
CA LEU A 166 -3.78 -2.31 -1.05
C LEU A 166 -3.73 -1.86 0.41
N LEU A 167 -4.02 -0.57 0.68
CA LEU A 167 -3.87 -0.02 2.02
C LEU A 167 -4.83 -0.68 3.02
N PRO A 168 -6.15 -0.80 2.77
CA PRO A 168 -7.07 -1.50 3.67
C PRO A 168 -6.60 -2.90 4.05
N ASP A 169 -6.09 -3.68 3.10
CA ASP A 169 -5.60 -5.04 3.34
C ASP A 169 -4.36 -5.05 4.23
N ALA A 170 -3.42 -4.13 4.01
CA ALA A 170 -2.28 -3.94 4.90
C ALA A 170 -2.73 -3.61 6.34
N LEU A 171 -3.73 -2.73 6.50
CA LEU A 171 -4.24 -2.35 7.82
C LEU A 171 -4.96 -3.51 8.52
N ARG A 172 -5.74 -4.32 7.79
CA ARG A 172 -6.34 -5.54 8.32
C ARG A 172 -5.30 -6.55 8.77
N TRP A 173 -4.21 -6.69 8.00
CA TRP A 173 -3.12 -7.56 8.39
C TRP A 173 -2.50 -7.12 9.73
N ILE A 174 -2.25 -5.81 9.91
CA ILE A 174 -1.75 -5.27 11.19
C ILE A 174 -2.72 -5.59 12.32
N ALA A 175 -4.03 -5.35 12.11
CA ALA A 175 -5.06 -5.66 13.09
C ALA A 175 -5.07 -7.15 13.48
N GLY A 176 -4.98 -8.05 12.50
CA GLY A 176 -4.96 -9.50 12.73
C GLY A 176 -3.74 -9.97 13.51
N TYR A 177 -2.56 -9.37 13.26
CA TYR A 177 -1.36 -9.62 14.05
C TYR A 177 -1.55 -9.17 15.52
N GLU A 178 -2.09 -7.97 15.73
CA GLU A 178 -2.35 -7.46 17.10
C GLU A 178 -3.36 -8.33 17.85
N ASP A 179 -4.42 -8.79 17.18
CA ASP A 179 -5.38 -9.72 17.78
C ASP A 179 -4.72 -11.05 18.15
N TRP A 180 -3.80 -11.56 17.32
CA TRP A 180 -3.06 -12.77 17.65
C TRP A 180 -2.21 -12.58 18.91
N VAL A 181 -1.49 -11.45 19.02
CA VAL A 181 -0.70 -11.15 20.22
C VAL A 181 -1.59 -11.04 21.45
N ILE A 182 -2.71 -10.31 21.37
CA ILE A 182 -3.62 -10.14 22.51
C ILE A 182 -4.25 -11.47 22.91
N ARG A 183 -4.66 -12.33 21.96
CA ARG A 183 -5.21 -13.66 22.29
C ARG A 183 -4.19 -14.55 22.98
N ARG A 184 -2.91 -14.45 22.61
CA ARG A 184 -1.85 -15.32 23.13
C ARG A 184 -1.25 -14.84 24.46
N PHE A 185 -1.03 -13.54 24.59
CA PHE A 185 -0.29 -12.94 25.70
C PHE A 185 -1.13 -11.98 26.56
N GLY A 186 -2.39 -11.72 26.18
CA GLY A 186 -3.27 -10.78 26.86
C GLY A 186 -2.91 -9.31 26.64
N THR A 187 -3.82 -8.43 27.03
CA THR A 187 -3.62 -6.96 26.94
C THR A 187 -2.52 -6.47 27.87
N HIS A 188 -2.33 -7.11 29.03
CA HIS A 188 -1.29 -6.76 30.00
C HIS A 188 0.12 -6.81 29.41
N TYR A 189 0.38 -7.71 28.46
CA TYR A 189 1.65 -7.73 27.75
C TYR A 189 1.90 -6.42 26.99
N ARG A 190 0.91 -5.96 26.22
CA ARG A 190 0.98 -4.69 25.49
C ARG A 190 1.09 -3.49 26.43
N ASP A 191 0.41 -3.51 27.58
CA ASP A 191 0.59 -2.46 28.60
C ASP A 191 2.04 -2.39 29.08
N ARG A 192 2.69 -3.54 29.34
CA ARG A 192 4.13 -3.57 29.68
C ARG A 192 5.00 -3.04 28.54
N CYS A 193 4.70 -3.39 27.29
CA CYS A 193 5.43 -2.85 26.13
C CYS A 193 5.33 -1.32 26.02
N LEU A 194 4.19 -0.77 26.42
CA LEU A 194 3.87 0.66 26.35
C LEU A 194 4.22 1.42 27.64
N ALA A 195 4.70 0.75 28.70
CA ALA A 195 5.04 1.38 29.96
C ALA A 195 6.12 2.47 29.82
N THR A 196 7.04 2.30 28.87
CA THR A 196 8.11 3.27 28.55
C THR A 196 7.81 4.10 27.30
N TRP A 197 6.60 4.00 26.73
CA TRP A 197 6.17 4.82 25.60
C TRP A 197 5.81 6.24 26.07
N ASN A 198 6.55 7.23 25.59
CA ASN A 198 6.45 8.62 26.06
C ASN A 198 5.51 9.52 25.23
N LYS A 199 4.73 8.95 24.31
CA LYS A 199 3.76 9.69 23.48
C LYS A 199 2.34 9.30 23.86
N ARG A 200 1.35 9.99 23.26
CA ARG A 200 -0.05 9.61 23.39
C ARG A 200 -0.20 8.12 23.02
N ARG A 201 -0.71 7.33 23.96
CA ARG A 201 -0.94 5.90 23.79
C ARG A 201 -2.37 5.62 23.34
N ILE A 202 -2.50 4.65 22.46
CA ILE A 202 -3.75 3.99 22.14
C ILE A 202 -3.81 2.74 23.03
N SER A 203 -4.94 2.56 23.71
CA SER A 203 -5.13 1.43 24.61
C SER A 203 -4.99 0.09 23.85
N PRO A 204 -4.36 -0.95 24.41
CA PRO A 204 -4.13 -2.21 23.71
C PRO A 204 -5.38 -2.82 23.06
N ASP A 205 -6.51 -2.80 23.78
CA ASP A 205 -7.81 -3.30 23.32
C ASP A 205 -8.41 -2.48 22.15
N GLN A 206 -7.89 -1.28 21.91
CA GLN A 206 -8.36 -0.38 20.85
C GLN A 206 -7.47 -0.39 19.60
N VAL A 207 -6.27 -0.98 19.64
CA VAL A 207 -5.32 -0.93 18.52
C VAL A 207 -5.89 -1.64 17.28
N SER A 208 -6.28 -2.91 17.42
CA SER A 208 -6.88 -3.68 16.31
C SER A 208 -8.18 -3.05 15.78
N PRO A 209 -9.17 -2.69 16.63
CA PRO A 209 -10.37 -1.98 16.17
C PRO A 209 -10.08 -0.65 15.45
N ALA A 210 -9.06 0.10 15.90
CA ALA A 210 -8.69 1.36 15.27
C ALA A 210 -8.12 1.16 13.85
N TRP A 211 -7.33 0.10 13.63
CA TRP A 211 -6.84 -0.28 12.31
C TRP A 211 -7.98 -0.69 11.37
N LEU A 212 -8.88 -1.56 11.84
CA LEU A 212 -10.04 -2.00 11.06
C LEU A 212 -10.94 -0.83 10.67
N ARG A 213 -11.22 0.09 11.60
CA ARG A 213 -12.00 1.29 11.32
C ARG A 213 -11.33 2.17 10.26
N LEU A 214 -10.02 2.36 10.34
CA LEU A 214 -9.29 3.13 9.34
C LEU A 214 -9.34 2.46 7.95
N ALA A 215 -9.24 1.13 7.87
CA ALA A 215 -9.40 0.38 6.63
C ALA A 215 -10.78 0.62 6.00
N GLN A 216 -11.85 0.45 6.78
CA GLN A 216 -13.24 0.65 6.33
C GLN A 216 -13.50 2.08 5.83
N GLU A 217 -12.99 3.09 6.54
CA GLU A 217 -13.15 4.49 6.13
C GLU A 217 -12.44 4.81 4.81
N ILE A 218 -11.30 4.17 4.55
CA ILE A 218 -10.57 4.32 3.29
C ILE A 218 -11.40 3.72 2.15
N GLU A 219 -11.84 2.47 2.28
CA GLU A 219 -12.66 1.77 1.28
C GLU A 219 -13.96 2.52 0.96
N ALA A 220 -14.68 2.97 1.99
CA ALA A 220 -15.90 3.75 1.80
C ALA A 220 -15.66 5.05 1.02
N SER A 221 -14.45 5.61 1.09
CA SER A 221 -14.09 6.81 0.32
C SER A 221 -13.83 6.47 -1.16
N HIS A 222 -13.36 5.27 -1.47
CA HIS A 222 -13.22 4.80 -2.85
C HIS A 222 -14.58 4.49 -3.48
N THR A 223 -15.48 3.81 -2.77
CA THR A 223 -16.81 3.43 -3.31
C THR A 223 -17.69 4.64 -3.66
N ARG A 224 -17.64 5.71 -2.85
CA ARG A 224 -18.42 6.94 -3.12
C ARG A 224 -17.95 7.67 -4.37
N PHE A 225 -16.67 7.56 -4.72
CA PHE A 225 -16.12 8.20 -5.91
C PHE A 225 -16.56 7.47 -7.20
N CYS A 226 -16.56 6.14 -7.21
CA CYS A 226 -17.00 5.33 -8.36
C CYS A 226 -18.50 5.41 -8.66
N ARG A 227 -19.35 5.78 -7.69
CA ARG A 227 -20.80 5.97 -7.91
C ARG A 227 -21.19 7.38 -8.35
N SER A 228 -20.24 8.31 -8.36
CA SER A 228 -20.47 9.73 -8.68
C SER A 228 -19.80 10.17 -9.98
N SER A 229 -19.22 9.22 -10.73
CA SER A 229 -18.59 9.40 -12.05
C SER A 229 -19.38 8.59 -13.07
#